data_AF-A0A847UC43-F1
#
_entry.id   AF-A0A847UC43-F1
#
_cell.length_a   1.000
_cell.length_b   1.000
_cell.length_c   1.000
_cell.angle_alpha   90.00
_cell.angle_beta   90.00
_cell.angle_gamma   90.00
#
_symmetry.space_group_name_H-M   'P 1'
#
loop_
_entity.id
_entity.type
_entity.pdbx_description
1 polymer ?
#
loop_
_entity_poly.entity_id
_entity_poly.type
_entity_poly.pdbx_seq_one_letter_code
_entity_poly.pdbx_strand_id
1 'polypeptide(L)'
;MHPSRVVSLCFLGVSLLLVAQLGVVSPFALTLPTVVQLLGAAMLMLGSLYGLVRYEENPIVTEYGPAAYLLIGTSLFLFVALALSIGLSLGV
;
A
#
# COMPACT_ATOMS: atom_id res chain seq x y z
N MET A 1 -19.14 -4.15 1.95
CA MET A 1 -17.86 -3.91 2.67
C MET A 1 -17.77 -2.41 2.96
N HIS A 2 -17.44 -2.01 4.19
CA HIS A 2 -17.32 -0.58 4.55
C HIS A 2 -16.19 0.08 3.71
N PRO A 3 -16.38 1.28 3.13
CA PRO A 3 -15.38 1.90 2.24
C PRO A 3 -13.99 2.02 2.88
N SER A 4 -13.94 2.41 4.17
CA SER A 4 -12.68 2.42 4.93
C SER A 4 -11.96 1.07 4.95
N ARG A 5 -12.68 -0.05 5.09
CA ARG A 5 -12.05 -1.40 5.09
C ARG A 5 -11.43 -1.72 3.73
N VAL A 6 -12.07 -1.31 2.64
CA VAL A 6 -11.55 -1.53 1.28
C VAL A 6 -10.26 -0.73 1.09
N VAL A 7 -10.26 0.56 1.43
CA VAL A 7 -9.06 1.41 1.36
C VAL A 7 -7.92 0.84 2.20
N SER A 8 -8.21 0.40 3.42
CA SER A 8 -7.19 -0.20 4.30
C SER A 8 -6.60 -1.48 3.71
N LEU A 9 -7.41 -2.35 3.11
CA LEU A 9 -6.90 -3.54 2.42
C LEU A 9 -6.01 -3.18 1.24
N CYS A 10 -6.36 -2.15 0.46
CA CYS A 10 -5.52 -1.70 -0.63
C CYS A 10 -4.18 -1.13 -0.13
N PHE A 11 -4.19 -0.34 0.95
CA PHE A 11 -2.96 0.15 1.59
C PHE A 11 -2.07 -0.98 2.10
N LEU A 12 -2.67 -2.01 2.70
CA LEU A 12 -1.95 -3.19 3.15
C LEU A 12 -1.29 -3.93 1.97
N GLY A 13 -2.01 -4.09 0.86
CA GLY A 13 -1.46 -4.71 -0.34
C GLY A 13 -0.25 -3.94 -0.88
N VAL A 14 -0.37 -2.63 -1.01
CA VAL A 14 0.73 -1.76 -1.48
C VAL A 14 1.91 -1.78 -0.52
N SER A 15 1.68 -1.73 0.80
CA SER A 15 2.78 -1.76 1.78
C SER A 15 3.56 -3.07 1.71
N LEU A 16 2.87 -4.20 1.57
CA LEU A 16 3.52 -5.51 1.43
C LEU A 16 4.36 -5.59 0.16
N LEU A 17 3.85 -5.08 -0.97
CA LEU A 17 4.61 -5.07 -2.22
C LEU A 17 5.83 -4.15 -2.16
N LEU A 18 5.73 -2.98 -1.49
CA LEU A 18 6.88 -2.10 -1.29
C LEU A 18 7.99 -2.79 -0.48
N VAL A 19 7.63 -3.58 0.54
CA VAL A 19 8.61 -4.38 1.30
C VAL A 19 9.17 -5.51 0.43
N ALA A 20 8.33 -6.23 -0.31
CA ALA A 20 8.76 -7.32 -1.19
C ALA A 20 9.75 -6.83 -2.27
N GLN A 21 9.52 -5.64 -2.82
CA GLN A 21 10.39 -5.05 -3.83
C GLN A 21 11.83 -4.83 -3.33
N LEU A 22 12.03 -4.52 -2.05
CA LEU A 22 13.37 -4.38 -1.45
C LEU A 22 14.13 -5.70 -1.39
N GLY A 23 13.41 -6.83 -1.25
CA GLY A 23 14.02 -8.15 -1.22
C GLY A 23 14.33 -8.73 -2.60
N VAL A 24 13.71 -8.20 -3.65
CA VAL A 24 13.74 -8.79 -5.00
C VAL A 24 14.46 -7.91 -6.02
N VAL A 25 14.23 -6.60 -6.00
CA VAL A 25 14.62 -5.70 -7.09
C VAL A 25 15.88 -4.91 -6.76
N SER A 26 16.14 -4.59 -5.49
CA SER A 26 17.32 -3.81 -5.10
C SER A 26 18.37 -4.66 -4.37
N PRO A 27 19.67 -4.44 -4.59
CA PRO A 27 20.66 -4.85 -3.60
C PRO A 27 20.29 -4.17 -2.29
N PHE A 28 20.31 -4.90 -1.17
CA PHE A 28 19.95 -4.37 0.13
C PHE A 28 21.00 -3.34 0.57
N ALA A 29 20.85 -2.11 0.10
CA ALA A 29 21.71 -0.98 0.36
C ALA A 29 20.87 0.14 0.95
N LEU A 30 21.23 0.59 2.16
CA LEU A 30 20.57 1.68 2.87
C LEU A 30 20.88 3.02 2.20
N THR A 31 20.21 3.26 1.10
CA THR A 31 20.23 4.51 0.35
C THR A 31 19.02 5.37 0.73
N LEU A 32 19.10 6.69 0.52
CA LEU A 32 17.98 7.58 0.80
C LEU A 32 16.64 7.11 0.16
N PRO A 33 16.61 6.65 -1.12
CA PRO A 33 15.39 6.10 -1.71
C PRO A 33 14.82 4.89 -0.97
N THR A 34 15.67 3.94 -0.56
CA THR A 34 15.21 2.73 0.16
C THR A 34 14.64 3.06 1.54
N VAL A 35 15.19 4.06 2.23
CA VAL A 35 14.67 4.52 3.52
C VAL A 35 13.31 5.19 3.34
N VAL A 36 13.16 6.06 2.34
CA VAL A 36 11.87 6.70 2.02
C VAL A 36 10.82 5.65 1.65
N GLN A 37 11.19 4.64 0.88
CA GLN A 37 10.32 3.52 0.53
C GLN A 37 9.87 2.74 1.78
N LEU A 38 10.79 2.40 2.69
CA LEU A 38 10.46 1.71 3.95
C LEU A 38 9.53 2.54 4.83
N LEU A 39 9.77 3.86 4.95
CA LEU A 39 8.90 4.75 5.69
C LEU A 39 7.50 4.82 5.07
N GLY A 40 7.41 4.90 3.75
CA GLY A 40 6.13 4.84 3.03
C GLY A 40 5.39 3.53 3.28
N ALA A 41 6.10 2.39 3.20
CA ALA A 41 5.53 1.08 3.50
C ALA A 41 5.04 1.00 4.96
N ALA A 42 5.81 1.48 5.93
CA ALA A 42 5.44 1.49 7.33
C ALA A 42 4.21 2.37 7.61
N MET A 43 4.15 3.57 7.02
CA MET A 43 3.00 4.47 7.15
C MET A 43 1.72 3.84 6.57
N LEU A 44 1.80 3.24 5.38
CA LEU A 44 0.66 2.54 4.77
C LEU A 44 0.23 1.32 5.58
N MET A 45 1.19 0.56 6.12
CA MET A 45 0.93 -0.59 6.99
C MET A 45 0.19 -0.14 8.26
N LEU A 46 0.69 0.88 8.96
CA LEU A 46 0.04 1.42 10.16
C LEU A 46 -1.36 1.97 9.86
N GLY A 47 -1.51 2.73 8.76
CA GLY A 47 -2.80 3.24 8.31
C GLY A 47 -3.79 2.12 7.96
N SER A 48 -3.30 1.03 7.35
CA SER A 48 -4.13 -0.14 7.04
C SER A 48 -4.59 -0.87 8.30
N LEU A 49 -3.70 -1.12 9.26
CA LEU A 49 -4.03 -1.79 10.52
C LEU A 49 -5.02 -0.96 11.33
N TYR A 50 -4.75 0.35 11.45
CA TYR A 50 -5.64 1.27 12.14
C TYR A 50 -7.03 1.29 11.47
N GLY A 51 -7.08 1.45 10.15
CA GLY A 51 -8.33 1.49 9.40
C GLY A 51 -9.04 0.13 9.25
N LEU A 52 -8.39 -1.00 9.54
CA LEU A 52 -9.05 -2.32 9.65
C LEU A 52 -9.65 -2.54 11.04
N VAL A 53 -8.98 -2.08 12.09
CA VAL A 53 -9.39 -2.29 13.49
C VAL A 53 -10.40 -1.25 13.96
N ARG A 54 -10.22 0.03 13.62
CA ARG A 54 -11.06 1.15 14.10
C ARG A 54 -11.99 1.75 13.03
N TYR A 55 -12.32 1.00 11.97
CA TYR A 55 -13.14 1.52 10.87
C TYR A 55 -14.53 2.04 11.28
N GLU A 56 -15.10 1.55 12.40
CA GLU A 56 -16.42 1.97 12.88
C GLU A 56 -16.35 3.25 13.72
N GLU A 57 -15.32 3.42 14.53
CA GLU A 57 -15.13 4.59 15.40
C GLU A 57 -14.45 5.76 14.68
N ASN A 58 -13.49 5.47 13.80
CA ASN A 58 -12.69 6.44 13.07
C ASN A 58 -12.46 5.97 11.62
N PRO A 59 -13.50 6.02 10.78
CA PRO A 59 -13.39 5.63 9.38
C PRO A 59 -12.41 6.55 8.63
N ILE A 60 -11.53 5.96 7.82
CA ILE A 60 -10.67 6.71 6.88
C ILE A 60 -11.53 7.44 5.84
N VAL A 61 -12.58 6.76 5.39
CA VAL A 61 -13.62 7.31 4.53
C VAL A 61 -14.96 6.75 4.99
N THR A 62 -15.93 7.63 5.14
CA THR A 62 -17.28 7.34 5.64
C THR A 62 -18.18 6.77 4.54
N GLU A 63 -18.03 7.25 3.32
CA GLU A 63 -18.87 6.86 2.17
C GLU A 63 -18.04 6.65 0.90
N TYR A 64 -18.63 5.99 -0.10
CA TYR A 64 -18.04 5.84 -1.44
C TYR A 64 -18.15 7.16 -2.23
N GLY A 65 -17.42 8.17 -1.79
CA GLY A 65 -17.27 9.45 -2.46
C GLY A 65 -16.02 9.51 -3.35
N PRO A 66 -15.78 10.66 -4.02
CA PRO A 66 -14.62 10.86 -4.89
C PRO A 66 -13.29 10.53 -4.20
N ALA A 67 -13.15 10.89 -2.91
CA ALA A 67 -11.95 10.59 -2.13
C ALA A 67 -11.72 9.08 -1.97
N ALA A 68 -12.78 8.31 -1.68
CA ALA A 68 -12.68 6.86 -1.55
C ALA A 68 -12.24 6.22 -2.88
N TYR A 69 -12.86 6.62 -4.00
CA TYR A 69 -12.48 6.09 -5.32
C TYR A 69 -11.06 6.47 -5.72
N LEU A 70 -10.61 7.68 -5.39
CA LEU A 70 -9.26 8.13 -5.69
C LEU A 70 -8.23 7.33 -4.88
N LEU A 71 -8.46 7.12 -3.59
CA LEU A 71 -7.60 6.29 -2.74
C LEU A 71 -7.56 4.83 -3.20
N ILE A 72 -8.71 4.24 -3.53
CA ILE A 72 -8.78 2.87 -4.05
C ILE A 72 -8.10 2.78 -5.41
N GLY A 73 -8.40 3.69 -6.34
CA GLY A 73 -7.85 3.67 -7.70
C GLY A 73 -6.34 3.86 -7.71
N THR A 74 -5.81 4.82 -6.94
CA THR A 74 -4.36 5.05 -6.84
C THR A 74 -3.64 3.87 -6.18
N SER A 75 -4.20 3.32 -5.11
CA SER A 75 -3.60 2.16 -4.45
C SER A 75 -3.63 0.89 -5.32
N LEU A 76 -4.72 0.65 -6.06
CA LEU A 76 -4.79 -0.44 -7.04
C LEU A 76 -3.79 -0.25 -8.19
N PHE A 77 -3.69 0.96 -8.72
CA PHE A 77 -2.70 1.27 -9.75
C PHE A 77 -1.27 1.00 -9.25
N LEU A 78 -0.93 1.49 -8.06
CA LEU A 78 0.37 1.23 -7.43
C LEU A 78 0.59 -0.25 -7.17
N PHE A 79 -0.44 -0.97 -6.72
CA PHE A 79 -0.36 -2.41 -6.50
C PHE A 79 0.02 -3.14 -7.78
N VAL A 80 -0.69 -2.88 -8.89
CA VAL A 80 -0.40 -3.52 -10.18
C VAL A 80 0.98 -3.12 -10.70
N ALA A 81 1.35 -1.84 -10.62
CA ALA A 81 2.65 -1.36 -11.06
C ALA A 81 3.81 -2.00 -10.27
N LEU A 82 3.69 -2.10 -8.95
CA LEU A 82 4.69 -2.74 -8.09
C LEU A 82 4.76 -4.25 -8.34
N ALA A 83 3.62 -4.92 -8.43
CA ALA A 83 3.57 -6.35 -8.72
C ALA A 83 4.23 -6.68 -10.07
N LEU A 84 3.94 -5.88 -11.09
CA LEU A 84 4.57 -6.01 -12.41
C LEU A 84 6.07 -5.74 -12.34
N SER A 85 6.50 -4.69 -11.64
CA SER A 85 7.93 -4.37 -11.45
C SER A 85 8.68 -5.51 -10.78
N ILE A 86 8.09 -6.13 -9.75
CA ILE A 86 8.67 -7.29 -9.06
C ILE A 86 8.71 -8.49 -10.01
N GLY A 87 7.62 -8.78 -10.72
CA GLY A 87 7.55 -9.90 -11.69
C GLY A 87 8.61 -9.81 -12.78
N LEU A 88 8.73 -8.63 -13.40
CA LEU A 88 9.75 -8.36 -14.42
C LEU A 88 11.18 -8.53 -13.87
N SER A 89 11.40 -8.19 -12.61
CA SER A 89 12.72 -8.35 -11.95
C SER A 89 13.04 -9.81 -11.63
N LEU A 90 12.03 -10.66 -11.49
CA LEU A 90 12.16 -12.11 -11.31
C LEU A 90 12.30 -12.88 -12.63
N GLY A 91 12.18 -12.21 -13.79
CA GLY A 91 12.22 -12.84 -15.10
C GLY A 91 10.92 -13.54 -15.51
N VAL A 92 9.80 -13.15 -14.90
CA VAL A 92 8.42 -13.53 -15.29
C VAL A 92 7.84 -12.44 -16.19
#